data_AF-A0A917PNA1-F1
#
_entry.id   AF-A0A917PNA1-F1
#
_cell.length_a   1.000
_cell.length_b   1.000
_cell.length_c   1.000
_cell.angle_alpha   90.00
_cell.angle_beta   90.00
_cell.angle_gamma   90.00
#
_symmetry.space_group_name_H-M   'P 1'
#
loop_
_entity.id
_entity.type
_entity.pdbx_description
1 polymer ?
#
loop_
_entity_poly.entity_id
_entity_poly.type
_entity_poly.pdbx_seq_one_letter_code
_entity_poly.pdbx_strand_id
1 'polypeptide(L)'
;MNIKKSRATAVAALSSALVLAATPAMAAVASPYVTDFTGVTIDTTAAASNSDWRMTGPFDAMITAGDDPALRISNVVTSGSFGDQLFSPTLEVPATETGPAHTFTASFVLEPVELQPGLRVTVSPDNGQGGRGGFLAIEHTADGIDLVSQGSYFDEAGELQWDVKTVATGLDASEAHTVKLKLIKKPDTKKSTNNDVFSVHVDGKPVKNTTFEAYYDATGEETYQTDTLLFRLSGAAQPQLVDGDGMLIDDVTIATS
;
A
#
# COMPACT_ATOMS: atom_id res chain seq x y z
N MET A 1 -77.83 1.04 36.40
CA MET A 1 -76.96 0.22 35.53
C MET A 1 -75.70 1.01 35.24
N ASN A 2 -74.54 0.35 35.26
CA ASN A 2 -73.16 0.84 35.04
C ASN A 2 -72.37 1.40 36.24
N ILE A 3 -71.66 0.46 36.86
CA ILE A 3 -70.53 0.57 37.79
C ILE A 3 -69.24 0.83 36.98
N LYS A 4 -68.39 1.80 37.38
CA LYS A 4 -66.92 1.77 37.20
C LYS A 4 -66.28 2.57 38.35
N LYS A 5 -65.78 1.90 39.40
CA LYS A 5 -64.42 1.34 39.65
C LYS A 5 -63.34 2.40 39.96
N SER A 6 -62.65 2.12 41.05
CA SER A 6 -61.79 2.98 41.88
C SER A 6 -60.29 2.85 41.58
N ARG A 7 -59.52 3.84 42.05
CA ARG A 7 -58.09 3.81 42.53
C ARG A 7 -57.05 3.43 41.45
N ALA A 8 -55.78 3.83 41.49
CA ALA A 8 -54.91 4.27 42.56
C ALA A 8 -53.77 5.16 42.02
N THR A 9 -53.26 6.02 42.90
CA THR A 9 -51.97 6.70 42.82
C THR A 9 -50.83 5.67 42.88
N ALA A 10 -49.88 5.72 41.94
CA ALA A 10 -48.63 4.98 42.03
C ALA A 10 -47.45 5.97 41.86
N VAL A 11 -46.72 6.16 42.95
CA VAL A 11 -45.41 6.82 43.01
C VAL A 11 -44.41 5.85 42.39
N ALA A 12 -43.71 6.27 41.32
CA ALA A 12 -42.57 5.54 40.78
C ALA A 12 -41.28 6.30 41.14
N ALA A 13 -40.42 5.63 41.90
CA ALA A 13 -39.08 6.09 42.23
C ALA A 13 -38.22 6.14 40.97
N LEU A 14 -37.54 7.27 40.76
CA LEU A 14 -36.56 7.44 39.69
C LEU A 14 -35.23 6.84 40.15
N SER A 15 -34.93 5.62 39.72
CA SER A 15 -33.58 5.04 39.83
C SER A 15 -32.74 5.59 38.68
N SER A 16 -31.75 6.42 38.99
CA SER A 16 -30.74 6.91 38.04
C SER A 16 -29.87 5.76 37.57
N ALA A 17 -30.24 5.13 36.45
CA ALA A 17 -29.34 4.26 35.71
C ALA A 17 -28.37 5.13 34.91
N LEU A 18 -27.11 5.17 35.36
CA LEU A 18 -26.00 5.75 34.60
C LEU A 18 -25.79 4.85 33.37
N VAL A 19 -26.35 5.24 32.23
CA VAL A 19 -26.04 4.65 30.93
C VAL A 19 -24.65 5.14 30.55
N LEU A 20 -23.62 4.30 30.75
CA LEU A 20 -22.35 4.47 30.07
C LEU A 20 -22.63 4.26 28.57
N ALA A 21 -22.84 5.34 27.83
CA ALA A 21 -22.84 5.30 26.39
C ALA A 21 -21.41 4.95 25.95
N ALA A 22 -21.17 3.69 25.59
CA ALA A 22 -19.99 3.31 24.84
C ALA A 22 -20.06 4.03 23.49
N THR A 23 -19.38 5.15 23.35
CA THR A 23 -19.15 5.77 22.05
C THR A 23 -18.36 4.76 21.23
N PRO A 24 -18.83 4.32 20.05
CA PRO A 24 -17.99 3.54 19.17
C PRO A 24 -16.76 4.39 18.86
N ALA A 25 -15.57 3.87 19.17
CA ALA A 25 -14.33 4.47 18.73
C ALA A 25 -14.41 4.54 17.20
N MET A 26 -14.55 5.75 16.66
CA MET A 26 -14.42 5.94 15.22
C MET A 26 -12.96 5.62 14.89
N ALA A 27 -12.74 4.64 14.00
CA ALA A 27 -11.41 4.36 13.46
C ALA A 27 -10.81 5.69 12.96
N ALA A 28 -9.57 5.96 13.34
CA ALA A 28 -8.90 7.19 12.93
C ALA A 28 -8.54 7.03 11.45
N VAL A 29 -9.35 7.62 10.57
CA VAL A 29 -9.03 7.71 9.14
C VAL A 29 -8.09 8.90 8.99
N ALA A 30 -6.83 8.64 8.65
CA ALA A 30 -5.94 9.72 8.24
C ALA A 30 -6.45 10.31 6.93
N SER A 31 -6.27 11.62 6.74
CA SER A 31 -6.57 12.21 5.43
C SER A 31 -5.69 11.56 4.37
N PRO A 32 -6.24 11.14 3.22
CA PRO A 32 -5.43 10.58 2.16
C PRO A 32 -4.40 11.61 1.69
N TYR A 33 -3.20 11.15 1.37
CA TYR A 33 -2.26 11.92 0.58
C TYR A 33 -2.58 11.69 -0.90
N VAL A 34 -2.67 12.78 -1.67
CA VAL A 34 -3.02 12.78 -3.10
C VAL A 34 -2.03 13.68 -3.83
N THR A 35 -1.57 13.24 -4.99
CA THR A 35 -0.67 14.02 -5.85
C THR A 35 -0.86 13.65 -7.32
N ASP A 36 -0.89 14.68 -8.17
CA ASP A 36 -0.70 14.66 -9.64
C ASP A 36 0.73 15.11 -10.00
N PHE A 37 1.62 15.04 -9.00
CA PHE A 37 3.01 15.51 -9.00
C PHE A 37 3.23 17.01 -9.28
N THR A 38 2.17 17.82 -9.38
CA THR A 38 2.28 19.26 -9.54
C THR A 38 2.96 19.88 -8.31
N GLY A 39 4.16 20.44 -8.52
CA GLY A 39 4.95 21.07 -7.45
C GLY A 39 5.64 20.08 -6.50
N VAL A 40 5.60 18.78 -6.79
CA VAL A 40 6.31 17.76 -6.00
C VAL A 40 7.80 17.77 -6.33
N THR A 41 8.62 17.61 -5.31
CA THR A 41 10.06 17.37 -5.43
C THR A 41 10.44 16.09 -4.69
N ILE A 42 11.47 15.41 -5.17
CA ILE A 42 12.07 14.27 -4.45
C ILE A 42 13.23 14.79 -3.61
N ASP A 43 13.14 14.68 -2.29
CA ASP A 43 14.22 15.01 -1.38
C ASP A 43 15.28 13.89 -1.41
N THR A 44 16.46 14.22 -1.92
CA THR A 44 17.59 13.30 -2.05
C THR A 44 18.48 13.23 -0.82
N THR A 45 18.14 13.98 0.23
CA THR A 45 18.89 14.08 1.49
C THR A 45 18.13 13.59 2.71
N ALA A 46 16.79 13.48 2.60
CA ALA A 46 15.89 13.05 3.66
C ALA A 46 16.09 11.60 4.13
N ALA A 47 16.20 11.43 5.46
CA ALA A 47 15.98 10.13 6.11
C ALA A 47 14.47 9.81 6.24
N ALA A 48 14.11 8.56 6.55
CA ALA A 48 12.69 8.19 6.71
C ALA A 48 12.08 8.84 7.96
N SER A 49 11.13 9.74 7.71
CA SER A 49 10.23 10.42 8.66
C SER A 49 9.64 11.70 8.03
N ASN A 50 10.08 12.07 6.82
CA ASN A 50 9.65 13.28 6.16
C ASN A 50 8.26 13.16 5.52
N SER A 51 7.56 14.28 5.48
CA SER A 51 6.26 14.46 4.81
C SER A 51 6.35 14.54 3.28
N ASP A 52 7.54 14.35 2.71
CA ASP A 52 7.83 14.57 1.30
C ASP A 52 8.28 13.27 0.63
N TRP A 53 8.18 13.23 -0.71
CA TRP A 53 8.79 12.18 -1.50
C TRP A 53 10.31 12.20 -1.32
N ARG A 54 10.94 11.03 -1.20
CA ARG A 54 12.38 10.96 -0.92
C ARG A 54 13.07 9.78 -1.56
N MET A 55 14.35 9.96 -1.88
CA MET A 55 15.21 8.93 -2.48
C MET A 55 16.68 9.31 -2.28
N THR A 56 17.39 8.67 -1.36
CA THR A 56 18.79 9.01 -1.06
C THR A 56 19.80 8.20 -1.90
N GLY A 57 19.35 7.14 -2.55
CA GLY A 57 20.13 6.34 -3.47
C GLY A 57 20.20 6.95 -4.87
N PRO A 58 21.20 6.58 -5.69
CA PRO A 58 21.42 7.15 -7.01
C PRO A 58 20.53 6.50 -8.08
N PHE A 59 19.26 6.25 -7.75
CA PHE A 59 18.36 5.55 -8.66
C PHE A 59 17.78 6.48 -9.72
N ASP A 60 17.35 5.89 -10.84
CA ASP A 60 16.74 6.64 -11.92
C ASP A 60 15.25 6.85 -11.65
N ALA A 61 14.94 7.88 -10.86
CA ALA A 61 13.60 8.37 -10.65
C ALA A 61 13.58 9.89 -10.58
N MET A 62 12.61 10.51 -11.26
CA MET A 62 12.43 11.96 -11.24
C MET A 62 10.97 12.34 -11.49
N ILE A 63 10.59 13.53 -11.05
CA ILE A 63 9.35 14.17 -11.50
C ILE A 63 9.62 14.81 -12.86
N THR A 64 8.81 14.50 -13.86
CA THR A 64 8.93 15.10 -15.20
C THR A 64 8.62 16.59 -15.16
N ALA A 65 9.19 17.34 -16.10
CA ALA A 65 8.88 18.75 -16.27
C ALA A 65 7.72 18.93 -17.25
N GLY A 66 6.91 19.97 -17.05
CA GLY A 66 5.81 20.32 -17.96
C GLY A 66 4.59 20.82 -17.22
N ASP A 67 3.49 20.96 -17.96
CA ASP A 67 2.17 21.34 -17.42
C ASP A 67 1.42 20.14 -16.80
N ASP A 68 1.93 18.92 -17.02
CA ASP A 68 1.36 17.64 -16.57
C ASP A 68 2.50 16.73 -16.07
N PRO A 69 3.06 17.03 -14.88
CA PRO A 69 4.20 16.29 -14.35
C PRO A 69 3.77 14.90 -13.86
N ALA A 70 4.65 13.91 -14.02
CA ALA A 70 4.45 12.56 -13.54
C ALA A 70 5.75 12.02 -12.94
N LEU A 71 5.68 10.96 -12.15
CA LEU A 71 6.86 10.23 -11.72
C LEU A 71 7.37 9.35 -12.86
N ARG A 72 8.54 9.68 -13.41
CA ARG A 72 9.31 8.80 -14.30
C ARG A 72 10.25 7.95 -13.47
N ILE A 73 10.22 6.63 -13.66
CA ILE A 73 11.05 5.70 -12.89
C ILE A 73 11.53 4.51 -13.72
N SER A 74 12.81 4.16 -13.63
CA SER A 74 13.41 3.05 -14.37
C SER A 74 14.39 2.22 -13.53
N ASN A 75 14.71 1.01 -13.99
CA ASN A 75 15.76 0.16 -13.43
C ASN A 75 17.11 0.30 -14.16
N VAL A 76 17.44 1.49 -14.71
CA VAL A 76 18.80 1.81 -15.20
C VAL A 76 19.84 1.57 -14.11
N VAL A 77 19.53 2.00 -12.88
CA VAL A 77 20.32 1.74 -11.69
C VAL A 77 19.49 0.87 -10.75
N THR A 78 20.04 -0.24 -10.31
CA THR A 78 19.42 -1.12 -9.31
C THR A 78 20.36 -1.34 -8.14
N SER A 79 19.79 -1.69 -6.99
CA SER A 79 20.57 -2.18 -5.87
C SER A 79 19.79 -3.23 -5.05
N GLY A 80 20.49 -3.93 -4.17
CA GLY A 80 19.85 -4.79 -3.18
C GLY A 80 19.23 -4.02 -2.01
N SER A 81 19.52 -2.72 -1.90
CA SER A 81 19.13 -1.89 -0.77
C SER A 81 17.62 -1.63 -0.72
N PHE A 82 17.18 -1.20 0.46
CA PHE A 82 15.80 -0.85 0.75
C PHE A 82 15.67 0.60 1.22
N GLY A 83 16.44 1.01 2.23
CA GLY A 83 16.25 2.29 2.92
C GLY A 83 16.59 3.56 2.12
N ASP A 84 17.27 3.41 0.98
CA ASP A 84 17.71 4.50 0.09
C ASP A 84 16.85 4.65 -1.18
N GLN A 85 15.88 3.75 -1.37
CA GLN A 85 14.99 3.71 -2.53
C GLN A 85 13.99 4.89 -2.52
N LEU A 86 13.13 4.97 -3.54
CA LEU A 86 12.09 5.99 -3.62
C LEU A 86 10.90 5.64 -2.70
N PHE A 87 10.55 6.57 -1.82
CA PHE A 87 9.39 6.47 -0.95
C PHE A 87 8.45 7.66 -1.17
N SER A 88 7.15 7.39 -1.07
CA SER A 88 6.14 8.44 -0.86
C SER A 88 6.32 9.12 0.51
N PRO A 89 5.62 10.24 0.74
CA PRO A 89 5.40 10.77 2.08
C PRO A 89 4.91 9.72 3.08
N THR A 90 5.33 9.87 4.33
CA THR A 90 4.84 9.07 5.46
C THR A 90 3.48 9.58 5.93
N LEU A 91 2.49 8.69 5.99
CA LEU A 91 1.19 8.97 6.58
C LEU A 91 1.29 9.04 8.11
N GLU A 92 0.54 9.97 8.72
CA GLU A 92 0.60 10.20 10.17
C GLU A 92 0.16 8.98 11.00
N VAL A 93 -0.79 8.20 10.49
CA VAL A 93 -1.34 7.02 11.17
C VAL A 93 -0.97 5.78 10.37
N PRO A 94 -0.03 4.93 10.85
CA PRO A 94 0.30 3.69 10.17
C PRO A 94 -0.81 2.65 10.31
N ALA A 95 -0.99 1.82 9.29
CA ALA A 95 -1.78 0.59 9.39
C ALA A 95 -1.00 -0.47 10.16
N THR A 96 -1.59 -0.99 11.24
CA THR A 96 -1.03 -2.08 12.07
C THR A 96 -2.15 -3.00 12.54
N GLU A 97 -1.82 -4.15 13.13
CA GLU A 97 -2.85 -5.06 13.69
C GLU A 97 -3.48 -4.52 14.99
N THR A 98 -2.77 -3.68 15.73
CA THR A 98 -3.16 -3.23 17.09
C THR A 98 -3.48 -1.74 17.18
N GLY A 99 -3.17 -0.99 16.13
CA GLY A 99 -3.32 0.45 16.04
C GLY A 99 -4.73 0.88 15.64
N PRO A 100 -4.93 2.20 15.48
CA PRO A 100 -6.24 2.76 15.16
C PRO A 100 -6.62 2.63 13.67
N ALA A 101 -5.67 2.25 12.81
CA ALA A 101 -5.88 1.93 11.40
C ALA A 101 -5.33 0.53 11.10
N HIS A 102 -6.05 -0.20 10.24
CA HIS A 102 -5.77 -1.60 9.90
C HIS A 102 -5.58 -1.81 8.41
N THR A 103 -5.93 -0.84 7.59
CA THR A 103 -5.83 -0.94 6.14
C THR A 103 -4.88 0.14 5.64
N PHE A 104 -3.99 -0.23 4.72
CA PHE A 104 -3.28 0.72 3.86
C PHE A 104 -3.78 0.53 2.43
N THR A 105 -4.05 1.63 1.74
CA THR A 105 -4.38 1.63 0.31
C THR A 105 -3.47 2.57 -0.45
N ALA A 106 -3.05 2.13 -1.64
CA ALA A 106 -2.43 2.98 -2.64
C ALA A 106 -3.18 2.84 -3.96
N SER A 107 -3.32 3.91 -4.73
CA SER A 107 -3.74 3.86 -6.13
C SER A 107 -2.91 4.82 -6.95
N PHE A 108 -2.76 4.51 -8.23
CA PHE A 108 -2.04 5.33 -9.21
C PHE A 108 -2.44 4.92 -10.62
N VAL A 109 -2.13 5.78 -11.57
CA VAL A 109 -2.22 5.50 -13.00
C VAL A 109 -0.84 5.11 -13.52
N LEU A 110 -0.78 4.03 -14.29
CA LEU A 110 0.33 3.74 -15.18
C LEU A 110 0.02 4.41 -16.51
N GLU A 111 0.76 5.46 -16.82
CA GLU A 111 0.58 6.22 -18.06
C GLU A 111 1.20 5.46 -19.25
N PRO A 112 0.70 5.72 -20.48
CA PRO A 112 1.28 5.14 -21.69
C PRO A 112 2.77 5.45 -21.80
N VAL A 113 3.54 4.45 -22.21
CA VAL A 113 4.97 4.64 -22.48
C VAL A 113 5.45 3.70 -23.59
N GLU A 114 6.42 4.16 -24.36
CA GLU A 114 7.07 3.35 -25.39
C GLU A 114 7.70 2.08 -24.80
N LEU A 115 7.76 1.03 -25.63
CA LEU A 115 8.29 -0.28 -25.24
C LEU A 115 9.73 -0.17 -24.72
N GLN A 116 9.93 -0.62 -23.48
CA GLN A 116 11.24 -0.66 -22.83
C GLN A 116 11.52 -2.07 -22.31
N PRO A 117 12.04 -2.98 -23.15
CA PRO A 117 12.21 -4.38 -22.78
C PRO A 117 13.09 -4.56 -21.54
N GLY A 118 12.56 -5.28 -20.55
CA GLY A 118 13.28 -5.58 -19.30
C GLY A 118 13.18 -4.49 -18.23
N LEU A 119 12.43 -3.42 -18.50
CA LEU A 119 12.03 -2.44 -17.50
C LEU A 119 11.21 -3.14 -16.41
N ARG A 120 11.62 -2.94 -15.16
CA ARG A 120 10.96 -3.56 -14.01
C ARG A 120 11.02 -2.67 -12.77
N VAL A 121 9.87 -2.40 -12.19
CA VAL A 121 9.74 -1.67 -10.91
C VAL A 121 8.89 -2.50 -9.97
N THR A 122 9.23 -2.50 -8.68
CA THR A 122 8.36 -3.07 -7.64
C THR A 122 7.74 -1.99 -6.79
N VAL A 123 6.44 -2.07 -6.57
CA VAL A 123 5.65 -1.13 -5.77
C VAL A 123 5.11 -1.86 -4.54
N SER A 124 5.34 -1.33 -3.35
CA SER A 124 5.06 -2.02 -2.08
C SER A 124 4.47 -1.08 -1.05
N PRO A 125 3.38 -1.44 -0.34
CA PRO A 125 3.10 -0.85 0.96
C PRO A 125 4.29 -1.11 1.90
N ASP A 126 4.79 -0.08 2.58
CA ASP A 126 6.04 -0.13 3.35
C ASP A 126 5.96 0.71 4.65
N ASN A 127 6.99 0.57 5.51
CA ASN A 127 7.18 1.30 6.77
C ASN A 127 8.16 2.48 6.65
N GLY A 128 8.58 2.83 5.44
CA GLY A 128 9.57 3.86 5.14
C GLY A 128 11.01 3.37 5.27
N GLN A 129 11.26 2.11 5.59
CA GLN A 129 12.61 1.58 5.82
C GLN A 129 12.85 0.27 5.07
N GLY A 130 11.91 -0.17 4.21
CA GLY A 130 11.98 -1.45 3.51
C GLY A 130 11.15 -2.57 4.12
N GLY A 131 10.40 -2.27 5.18
CA GLY A 131 9.49 -3.19 5.84
C GLY A 131 8.21 -3.40 5.03
N ARG A 132 8.30 -4.16 3.95
CA ARG A 132 7.22 -4.32 2.96
C ARG A 132 6.09 -5.22 3.47
N GLY A 133 4.84 -4.84 3.22
CA GLY A 133 3.68 -5.72 3.43
C GLY A 133 3.49 -6.81 2.36
N GLY A 134 4.26 -6.77 1.29
CA GLY A 134 4.09 -7.51 0.03
C GLY A 134 4.44 -6.57 -1.13
N PHE A 135 4.43 -7.04 -2.38
CA PHE A 135 4.67 -6.15 -3.51
C PHE A 135 3.90 -6.52 -4.78
N LEU A 136 3.81 -5.54 -5.67
CA LEU A 136 3.47 -5.66 -7.08
C LEU A 136 4.73 -5.38 -7.92
N ALA A 137 5.15 -6.32 -8.75
CA ALA A 137 6.12 -6.11 -9.81
C ALA A 137 5.38 -5.69 -11.07
N ILE A 138 5.89 -4.66 -11.74
CA ILE A 138 5.40 -4.14 -13.00
C ILE A 138 6.56 -4.29 -13.98
N GLU A 139 6.32 -5.00 -15.07
CA GLU A 139 7.36 -5.38 -16.04
C GLU A 139 6.90 -5.01 -17.45
N HIS A 140 7.75 -4.31 -18.20
CA HIS A 140 7.49 -4.02 -19.61
C HIS A 140 8.12 -5.14 -20.46
N THR A 141 7.26 -5.94 -21.10
CA THR A 141 7.63 -7.07 -21.94
C THR A 141 7.33 -6.75 -23.41
N ALA A 142 7.79 -7.62 -24.32
CA ALA A 142 7.50 -7.44 -25.74
C ALA A 142 6.01 -7.53 -26.09
N ASP A 143 5.19 -8.13 -25.21
CA ASP A 143 3.76 -8.33 -25.39
C ASP A 143 2.91 -7.29 -24.64
N GLY A 144 3.53 -6.33 -23.94
CA GLY A 144 2.85 -5.29 -23.17
C GLY A 144 3.35 -5.20 -21.73
N ILE A 145 2.48 -4.80 -20.80
CA ILE A 145 2.81 -4.69 -19.37
C ILE A 145 2.31 -5.92 -18.61
N ASP A 146 3.24 -6.60 -17.91
CA ASP A 146 2.98 -7.74 -17.05
C ASP A 146 3.03 -7.33 -15.58
N LEU A 147 2.08 -7.83 -14.79
CA LEU A 147 1.93 -7.48 -13.38
C LEU A 147 1.91 -8.75 -12.53
N VAL A 148 2.80 -8.82 -11.55
CA VAL A 148 2.95 -9.99 -10.67
C VAL A 148 2.99 -9.54 -9.21
N SER A 149 2.14 -10.12 -8.36
CA SER A 149 2.18 -9.88 -6.93
C SER A 149 2.95 -10.98 -6.20
N GLN A 150 3.67 -10.61 -5.13
CA GLN A 150 4.30 -11.56 -4.22
C GLN A 150 3.94 -11.31 -2.75
N GLY A 151 3.63 -12.40 -2.06
CA GLY A 151 3.44 -12.53 -0.62
C GLY A 151 4.20 -13.74 -0.07
N SER A 152 3.95 -14.10 1.17
CA SER A 152 4.51 -15.28 1.85
C SER A 152 3.44 -16.02 2.66
N TYR A 153 3.65 -17.29 2.96
CA TYR A 153 2.79 -18.08 3.84
C TYR A 153 3.55 -19.24 4.48
N PHE A 154 2.99 -19.83 5.54
CA PHE A 154 3.44 -21.13 6.05
C PHE A 154 2.56 -22.24 5.46
N ASP A 155 3.18 -23.29 4.91
CA ASP A 155 2.47 -24.47 4.43
C ASP A 155 2.03 -25.42 5.56
N GLU A 156 1.43 -26.57 5.19
CA GLU A 156 0.97 -27.58 6.17
C GLU A 156 2.10 -28.19 7.02
N ALA A 157 3.34 -28.15 6.52
CA ALA A 157 4.52 -28.60 7.25
C ALA A 157 5.12 -27.51 8.16
N GLY A 158 4.60 -26.28 8.08
CA GLY A 158 5.12 -25.12 8.79
C GLY A 158 6.36 -24.51 8.13
N GLU A 159 6.61 -24.80 6.84
CA GLU A 159 7.72 -24.22 6.10
C GLU A 159 7.31 -22.90 5.44
N LEU A 160 8.21 -21.92 5.46
CA LEU A 160 7.99 -20.63 4.80
C LEU A 160 8.01 -20.81 3.27
N GLN A 161 6.93 -20.39 2.62
CA GLN A 161 6.76 -20.40 1.18
C GLN A 161 6.48 -19.00 0.65
N TRP A 162 6.79 -18.77 -0.63
CA TRP A 162 6.46 -17.54 -1.35
C TRP A 162 5.20 -17.74 -2.19
N ASP A 163 4.21 -16.86 -2.05
CA ASP A 163 3.02 -16.87 -2.90
C ASP A 163 3.16 -15.84 -4.03
N VAL A 164 3.30 -16.33 -5.25
CA VAL A 164 3.42 -15.50 -6.45
C VAL A 164 2.14 -15.62 -7.27
N LYS A 165 1.51 -14.48 -7.56
CA LYS A 165 0.26 -14.40 -8.33
C LYS A 165 0.44 -13.51 -9.55
N THR A 166 0.12 -14.04 -10.72
CA THR A 166 -0.09 -13.21 -11.92
C THR A 166 -1.33 -12.35 -11.70
N VAL A 167 -1.16 -11.03 -11.83
CA VAL A 167 -2.25 -10.05 -11.71
C VAL A 167 -2.81 -9.72 -13.09
N ALA A 168 -1.93 -9.46 -14.06
CA ALA A 168 -2.28 -9.23 -15.46
C ALA A 168 -1.09 -9.60 -16.35
N THR A 169 -1.37 -9.89 -17.62
CA THR A 169 -0.36 -10.16 -18.65
C THR A 169 -0.72 -9.44 -19.93
N GLY A 170 0.26 -8.85 -20.60
CA GLY A 170 0.09 -8.19 -21.90
C GLY A 170 -0.95 -7.07 -21.86
N LEU A 171 -0.94 -6.24 -20.81
CA LEU A 171 -1.71 -5.00 -20.82
C LEU A 171 -1.16 -4.07 -21.91
N ASP A 172 -2.05 -3.31 -22.55
CA ASP A 172 -1.68 -2.44 -23.66
C ASP A 172 -0.87 -1.23 -23.16
N ALA A 173 0.43 -1.22 -23.44
CA ALA A 173 1.32 -0.14 -23.03
C ALA A 173 1.01 1.22 -23.67
N SER A 174 0.11 1.27 -24.66
CA SER A 174 -0.38 2.51 -25.27
C SER A 174 -1.62 3.10 -24.58
N GLU A 175 -2.18 2.39 -23.60
CA GLU A 175 -3.32 2.84 -22.80
C GLU A 175 -2.90 3.09 -21.35
N ALA A 176 -3.59 4.04 -20.71
CA ALA A 176 -3.43 4.28 -19.28
C ALA A 176 -4.14 3.17 -18.47
N HIS A 177 -3.47 2.64 -17.44
CA HIS A 177 -4.02 1.59 -16.58
C HIS A 177 -4.13 2.05 -15.14
N THR A 178 -5.30 1.84 -14.50
CA THR A 178 -5.46 2.16 -13.08
C THR A 178 -5.04 0.99 -12.22
N VAL A 179 -4.13 1.21 -11.29
CA VAL A 179 -3.67 0.22 -10.32
C VAL A 179 -4.10 0.62 -8.91
N LYS A 180 -4.57 -0.34 -8.13
CA LYS A 180 -4.86 -0.17 -6.70
C LYS A 180 -4.28 -1.31 -5.87
N LEU A 181 -3.47 -0.96 -4.89
CA LEU A 181 -2.97 -1.83 -3.85
C LEU A 181 -3.81 -1.67 -2.58
N LYS A 182 -4.13 -2.78 -1.93
CA LYS A 182 -4.77 -2.77 -0.61
C LYS A 182 -4.14 -3.83 0.27
N LEU A 183 -3.61 -3.39 1.41
CA LEU A 183 -3.10 -4.21 2.49
C LEU A 183 -4.07 -4.12 3.67
N ILE A 184 -4.46 -5.25 4.23
CA ILE A 184 -5.28 -5.33 5.45
C ILE A 184 -4.48 -6.09 6.50
N LYS A 185 -4.12 -5.38 7.56
CA LYS A 185 -3.58 -5.88 8.83
C LYS A 185 -4.72 -6.39 9.69
N LYS A 186 -4.91 -7.70 9.83
CA LYS A 186 -6.06 -8.18 10.59
C LYS A 186 -5.78 -8.07 12.09
N PRO A 187 -6.67 -7.43 12.87
CA PRO A 187 -6.49 -7.37 14.31
C PRO A 187 -6.46 -8.77 14.90
N ASP A 188 -5.35 -9.11 15.53
CA ASP A 188 -5.18 -10.42 16.08
C ASP A 188 -5.47 -10.46 17.58
N THR A 189 -6.53 -11.17 17.96
CA THR A 189 -6.84 -11.47 19.37
C THR A 189 -6.19 -12.77 19.85
N LYS A 190 -5.59 -13.54 18.93
CA LYS A 190 -4.90 -14.81 19.14
C LYS A 190 -3.80 -14.99 18.08
N LYS A 191 -2.57 -14.53 18.37
CA LYS A 191 -1.41 -14.56 17.45
C LYS A 191 -1.47 -15.73 16.45
N SER A 192 -1.74 -15.40 15.20
CA SER A 192 -2.05 -16.25 14.07
C SER A 192 -1.43 -15.65 12.84
N THR A 193 -0.44 -16.34 12.30
CA THR A 193 0.26 -15.94 11.08
C THR A 193 -0.58 -16.30 9.85
N ASN A 194 -0.41 -15.56 8.75
CA ASN A 194 -1.12 -15.71 7.46
C ASN A 194 -2.56 -15.19 7.48
N ASN A 195 -2.90 -14.29 8.40
CA ASN A 195 -4.24 -13.74 8.48
C ASN A 195 -4.39 -12.45 7.67
N ASP A 196 -3.29 -11.76 7.38
CA ASP A 196 -3.27 -10.52 6.63
C ASP A 196 -3.61 -10.73 5.15
N VAL A 197 -4.09 -9.67 4.49
CA VAL A 197 -4.51 -9.74 3.09
C VAL A 197 -3.84 -8.65 2.26
N PHE A 198 -3.18 -9.05 1.18
CA PHE A 198 -2.79 -8.13 0.10
C PHE A 198 -3.71 -8.33 -1.10
N SER A 199 -4.10 -7.25 -1.76
CA SER A 199 -4.85 -7.34 -3.01
C SER A 199 -4.44 -6.24 -3.96
N VAL A 200 -4.39 -6.61 -5.23
CA VAL A 200 -4.07 -5.73 -6.35
C VAL A 200 -5.29 -5.68 -7.25
N HIS A 201 -5.71 -4.50 -7.65
CA HIS A 201 -6.76 -4.30 -8.66
C HIS A 201 -6.15 -3.58 -9.84
N VAL A 202 -6.38 -4.08 -11.04
CA VAL A 202 -5.94 -3.43 -12.28
C VAL A 202 -7.17 -3.28 -13.17
N ASP A 203 -7.48 -2.04 -13.56
CA ASP A 203 -8.69 -1.69 -14.32
C ASP A 203 -9.96 -2.27 -13.70
N GLY A 204 -10.04 -2.18 -12.37
CA GLY A 204 -11.16 -2.69 -11.57
C GLY A 204 -11.18 -4.21 -11.35
N LYS A 205 -10.24 -4.98 -11.90
CA LYS A 205 -10.17 -6.45 -11.75
C LYS A 205 -9.31 -6.85 -10.54
N PRO A 206 -9.89 -7.42 -9.47
CA PRO A 206 -9.16 -7.77 -8.26
C PRO A 206 -8.39 -9.11 -8.38
N VAL A 207 -7.18 -9.14 -7.86
CA VAL A 207 -6.41 -10.35 -7.53
C VAL A 207 -5.98 -10.27 -6.06
N LYS A 208 -6.31 -11.31 -5.29
CA LYS A 208 -5.92 -11.44 -3.88
C LYS A 208 -4.64 -12.25 -3.76
N ASN A 209 -3.79 -11.86 -2.82
CA ASN A 209 -2.56 -12.54 -2.45
C ASN A 209 -2.39 -12.51 -0.91
N THR A 210 -1.37 -13.20 -0.41
CA THR A 210 -0.93 -13.07 0.98
C THR A 210 0.02 -11.88 1.15
N THR A 211 0.41 -11.60 2.39
CA THR A 211 1.38 -10.55 2.75
C THR A 211 2.73 -11.16 3.11
N PHE A 212 3.69 -10.32 3.50
CA PHE A 212 4.97 -10.76 4.08
C PHE A 212 4.88 -11.11 5.58
N GLU A 213 3.68 -11.19 6.17
CA GLU A 213 3.47 -11.56 7.58
C GLU A 213 4.20 -12.87 7.97
N ALA A 214 4.11 -13.91 7.13
CA ALA A 214 4.80 -15.18 7.38
C ALA A 214 6.33 -15.04 7.40
N TYR A 215 6.87 -14.21 6.50
CA TYR A 215 8.29 -13.87 6.50
C TYR A 215 8.70 -13.18 7.80
N TYR A 216 7.93 -12.18 8.26
CA TYR A 216 8.22 -11.47 9.51
C TYR A 216 8.15 -12.39 10.74
N ASP A 217 7.17 -13.30 10.81
CA ASP A 217 7.08 -14.28 11.89
C ASP A 217 8.23 -15.30 11.85
N ALA A 218 8.66 -15.73 10.65
CA ALA A 218 9.80 -16.63 10.48
C ALA A 218 11.15 -16.01 10.86
N THR A 219 11.34 -14.70 10.60
CA THR A 219 12.59 -13.99 10.91
C THR A 219 12.62 -13.37 12.30
N GLY A 220 11.46 -13.24 12.95
CA GLY A 220 11.32 -12.54 14.22
C GLY A 220 11.46 -11.03 14.11
N GLU A 221 11.27 -10.48 12.90
CA GLU A 221 11.29 -9.03 12.68
C GLU A 221 9.94 -8.43 13.13
N GLU A 222 9.97 -7.57 14.16
CA GLU A 222 8.76 -7.14 14.86
C GLU A 222 8.00 -5.96 14.20
N THR A 223 8.55 -5.38 13.13
CA THR A 223 8.03 -4.12 12.57
C THR A 223 7.69 -4.25 11.10
N TYR A 224 6.39 -4.37 10.82
CA TYR A 224 5.85 -4.26 9.47
C TYR A 224 4.61 -3.35 9.41
N GLN A 225 4.60 -2.31 10.26
CA GLN A 225 3.65 -1.20 10.14
C GLN A 225 3.67 -0.63 8.72
N THR A 226 2.58 -0.01 8.27
CA THR A 226 2.51 0.45 6.88
C THR A 226 1.93 1.85 6.80
N ASP A 227 2.76 2.79 6.35
CA ASP A 227 2.46 4.23 6.28
C ASP A 227 3.04 4.90 5.02
N THR A 228 3.77 4.17 4.18
CA THR A 228 4.41 4.68 2.96
C THR A 228 4.19 3.73 1.79
N LEU A 229 4.40 4.25 0.57
CA LEU A 229 4.52 3.50 -0.66
C LEU A 229 5.99 3.51 -1.10
N LEU A 230 6.56 2.33 -1.28
CA LEU A 230 7.92 2.10 -1.76
C LEU A 230 7.93 1.75 -3.24
N PHE A 231 8.71 2.49 -4.02
CA PHE A 231 9.11 2.12 -5.37
C PHE A 231 10.56 1.63 -5.35
N ARG A 232 10.73 0.31 -5.45
CA ARG A 232 12.03 -0.33 -5.33
C ARG A 232 12.58 -0.81 -6.66
N LEU A 233 13.81 -0.42 -6.92
CA LEU A 233 14.60 -0.70 -8.11
C LEU A 233 15.68 -1.73 -7.77
N SER A 234 15.41 -2.98 -8.14
CA SER A 234 16.22 -4.14 -7.77
C SER A 234 16.20 -5.21 -8.87
N GLY A 235 17.11 -6.17 -8.77
CA GLY A 235 17.29 -7.19 -9.81
C GLY A 235 18.26 -6.71 -10.89
N ALA A 236 18.10 -7.25 -12.10
CA ALA A 236 18.96 -6.90 -13.23
C ALA A 236 18.75 -5.43 -13.62
N ALA A 237 19.85 -4.68 -13.69
CA ALA A 237 19.86 -3.32 -14.21
C ALA A 237 19.72 -3.33 -15.73
N GLN A 238 19.09 -2.29 -16.28
CA GLN A 238 18.94 -2.05 -17.72
C GLN A 238 19.68 -0.76 -18.11
N PRO A 239 21.02 -0.73 -18.06
CA PRO A 239 21.80 0.51 -18.24
C PRO A 239 21.72 1.08 -19.66
N GLN A 240 21.16 0.33 -20.62
CA GLN A 240 20.94 0.79 -21.99
C GLN A 240 19.68 1.64 -22.16
N LEU A 241 18.82 1.74 -21.15
CA LEU A 241 17.72 2.71 -21.16
C LEU A 241 18.31 4.12 -21.03
N VAL A 242 17.83 5.07 -21.83
CA VAL A 242 18.34 6.44 -21.98
C VAL A 242 17.40 7.47 -21.35
N ASP A 243 17.82 8.73 -21.33
CA ASP A 243 17.06 9.80 -20.69
C ASP A 243 15.69 10.01 -21.36
N GLY A 244 14.61 9.88 -20.59
CA GLY A 244 13.22 9.82 -21.08
C GLY A 244 12.59 8.44 -20.97
N ASP A 245 13.39 7.40 -20.77
CA ASP A 245 12.93 6.04 -20.47
C ASP A 245 12.50 5.92 -18.99
N GLY A 246 11.72 4.89 -18.70
CA GLY A 246 11.07 4.61 -17.42
C GLY A 246 9.57 4.41 -17.58
N MET A 247 8.93 3.90 -16.53
CA MET A 247 7.46 3.94 -16.42
C MET A 247 7.06 5.34 -15.99
N LEU A 248 5.90 5.79 -16.47
CA LEU A 248 5.26 7.01 -15.99
C LEU A 248 4.14 6.62 -15.03
N ILE A 249 4.18 7.23 -13.85
CA ILE A 249 3.24 7.00 -12.76
C ILE A 249 2.62 8.33 -12.38
N ASP A 250 1.30 8.39 -12.33
CA ASP A 250 0.56 9.61 -11.98
C ASP A 250 -0.65 9.33 -11.08
N ASP A 251 -1.34 10.38 -10.64
CA ASP A 251 -2.57 10.34 -9.84
C ASP A 251 -2.43 9.46 -8.58
N VAL A 252 -1.30 9.61 -7.89
CA VAL A 252 -0.99 8.79 -6.71
C VAL A 252 -1.87 9.22 -5.55
N THR A 253 -2.59 8.26 -4.99
CA THR A 253 -3.30 8.41 -3.71
C THR A 253 -2.85 7.33 -2.74
N ILE A 254 -2.50 7.70 -1.50
CA ILE A 254 -2.25 6.75 -0.41
C ILE A 254 -3.08 7.12 0.83
N ALA A 255 -3.53 6.11 1.58
CA ALA A 255 -4.35 6.33 2.77
C ALA A 255 -4.27 5.16 3.76
N THR A 256 -4.59 5.45 5.02
CA THR A 256 -4.83 4.45 6.06
C THR A 256 -6.20 4.61 6.71
N SER A 257 -6.80 3.49 7.12
CA SER A 257 -8.13 3.43 7.76
C SER A 257 -8.31 2.23 8.68
#